data_AF-A0A2E4P9I6-F1
#
_entry.id   AF-A0A2E4P9I6-F1
#
_cell.length_a   1.000
_cell.length_b   1.000
_cell.length_c   1.000
_cell.angle_alpha   90.00
_cell.angle_beta   90.00
_cell.angle_gamma   90.00
#
_symmetry.space_group_name_H-M   'P 1'
#
loop_
_entity.id
_entity.type
_entity.pdbx_description
1 polymer ?
#
loop_
_entity_poly.entity_id
_entity_poly.type
_entity_poly.pdbx_seq_one_letter_code
_entity_poly.pdbx_strand_id
1 'polypeptide(L)'
;MCLLLSTVSCISIKAPEIVGIVSKYKKTDKEYPGLLVKTNPNEPVCNLPIAKTPKVYIINGLQLKDCLKDYKKAIVYMWAPHCTSEQCVSPTLLQQYCNEQDTELFVVAEYYDGNELSQFYDTKHPIFGIDTEYYKTNFTDRYTRLFSEDLAIKAAKDNYSRMHYFENGEYKGFGEFSTQSTR
;
A
#
# COMPACT_ATOMS: atom_id res chain seq x y z
N MET A 1 33.83 26.09 48.20
CA MET A 1 32.63 26.65 47.54
C MET A 1 32.41 25.85 46.27
N CYS A 2 31.61 24.78 46.33
CA CYS A 2 31.34 23.90 45.18
C CYS A 2 30.20 24.47 44.35
N LEU A 3 30.48 24.84 43.10
CA LEU A 3 29.48 25.19 42.09
C LEU A 3 28.86 23.90 41.55
N LEU A 4 27.62 23.62 41.95
CA LEU A 4 26.79 22.56 41.36
C LEU A 4 26.21 23.07 40.04
N LEU A 5 26.77 22.62 38.91
CA LEU A 5 26.20 22.80 37.57
C LEU A 5 25.06 21.80 37.38
N SER A 6 23.82 22.29 37.46
CA SER A 6 22.62 21.53 37.12
C SER A 6 22.51 21.39 35.60
N THR A 7 22.78 20.20 35.06
CA THR A 7 22.53 19.89 33.66
C THR A 7 21.07 19.49 33.50
N VAL A 8 20.24 20.41 33.00
CA VAL A 8 18.86 20.12 32.60
C VAL A 8 18.92 19.24 31.35
N SER A 9 18.82 17.92 31.54
CA SER A 9 18.67 16.97 30.46
C SER A 9 17.25 17.08 29.88
N CYS A 10 17.12 17.72 28.72
CA CYS A 10 15.88 17.74 27.94
C CYS A 10 15.49 16.32 27.53
N ILE A 11 14.61 15.68 28.30
CA ILE A 11 13.94 14.45 27.89
C ILE A 11 13.00 14.82 26.75
N SER A 12 13.40 14.53 25.52
CA SER A 12 12.53 14.66 24.35
C SER A 12 11.47 13.56 24.40
N ILE A 13 10.28 13.90 24.90
CA ILE A 13 9.11 13.02 24.85
C ILE A 13 8.73 12.89 23.38
N LYS A 14 9.05 11.75 22.75
CA LYS A 14 8.56 11.43 21.41
C LYS A 14 7.04 11.25 21.51
N ALA A 15 6.28 12.15 20.90
CA ALA A 15 4.84 11.97 20.77
C ALA A 15 4.57 10.66 19.99
N PRO A 16 3.54 9.88 20.37
CA PRO A 16 3.16 8.69 19.61
C PRO A 16 2.77 9.11 18.19
N GLU A 17 3.44 8.52 17.19
CA GLU A 17 3.09 8.72 15.78
C GLU A 17 1.71 8.09 15.53
N ILE A 18 0.73 8.91 15.17
CA ILE A 18 -0.59 8.41 14.75
C ILE A 18 -0.40 7.60 13.46
N VAL A 19 -0.81 6.34 13.48
CA VAL A 19 -0.70 5.41 12.34
C VAL A 19 -1.52 5.94 11.17
N GLY A 20 -0.96 5.88 9.96
CA GLY A 20 -1.68 6.20 8.73
C GLY A 20 -1.75 7.69 8.35
N ILE A 21 -1.31 8.64 9.18
CA ILE A 21 -1.30 10.07 8.78
C ILE A 21 -0.15 10.39 7.81
N VAL A 22 1.01 9.79 8.06
CA VAL A 22 2.21 9.93 7.23
C VAL A 22 2.68 8.58 6.75
N SER A 23 3.42 8.56 5.64
CA SER A 23 3.81 7.31 5.00
C SER A 23 4.67 6.39 5.89
N LYS A 24 5.52 6.96 6.75
CA LYS A 24 6.62 6.26 7.46
C LYS A 24 7.70 5.64 6.55
N TYR A 25 7.74 5.96 5.26
CA TYR A 25 8.72 5.43 4.29
C TYR A 25 10.17 5.45 4.82
N LYS A 26 10.68 6.63 5.20
CA LYS A 26 12.07 6.81 5.68
C LYS A 26 12.38 6.01 6.94
N LYS A 27 11.39 5.82 7.81
CA LYS A 27 11.54 5.04 9.04
C LYS A 27 11.63 3.56 8.70
N THR A 28 10.70 3.06 7.88
CA THR A 28 10.67 1.68 7.42
C THR A 28 11.93 1.31 6.63
N ASP A 29 12.39 2.16 5.72
CA ASP A 29 13.62 1.92 4.94
C ASP A 29 14.87 1.78 5.84
N LYS A 30 14.92 2.58 6.91
CA LYS A 30 16.01 2.52 7.90
C LYS A 30 15.93 1.29 8.79
N GLU A 31 14.73 0.93 9.25
CA GLU A 31 14.52 -0.18 10.20
C GLU A 31 14.52 -1.56 9.51
N TYR A 32 14.17 -1.62 8.22
CA TYR A 32 14.05 -2.83 7.41
C TYR A 32 14.85 -2.68 6.11
N PRO A 33 16.19 -2.63 6.18
CA PRO A 33 17.03 -2.34 5.02
C PRO A 33 16.82 -3.34 3.89
N GLY A 34 16.56 -2.82 2.70
CA GLY A 34 16.33 -3.61 1.49
C GLY A 34 14.91 -4.17 1.36
N LEU A 35 14.00 -3.93 2.30
CA LEU A 35 12.58 -4.29 2.14
C LEU A 35 11.92 -3.48 1.01
N LEU A 36 12.18 -2.17 0.97
CA LEU A 36 11.64 -1.26 -0.01
C LEU A 36 12.54 -1.21 -1.24
N VAL A 37 11.98 -1.49 -2.42
CA VAL A 37 12.72 -1.53 -3.69
C VAL A 37 12.19 -0.41 -4.58
N LYS A 38 12.99 0.64 -4.74
CA LYS A 38 12.61 1.76 -5.60
C LYS A 38 12.65 1.36 -7.07
N THR A 39 11.57 1.64 -7.79
CA THR A 39 11.49 1.43 -9.24
C THR A 39 11.81 2.71 -9.99
N ASN A 40 12.12 2.60 -11.28
CA ASN A 40 12.17 3.76 -12.17
C ASN A 40 10.73 4.14 -12.55
N PRO A 41 10.26 5.38 -12.31
CA PRO A 41 8.87 5.77 -12.50
C PRO A 41 8.36 5.67 -13.95
N ASN A 42 9.26 5.52 -14.93
CA ASN A 42 8.93 5.39 -16.35
C ASN A 42 9.05 3.96 -16.88
N GLU A 43 9.37 2.98 -16.02
CA GLU A 43 9.51 1.58 -16.41
C GLU A 43 8.25 0.76 -16.02
N PRO A 44 7.88 -0.27 -16.82
CA PRO A 44 6.75 -1.14 -16.50
C PRO A 44 6.94 -1.92 -15.20
N VAL A 45 5.83 -2.17 -14.49
CA VAL A 45 5.84 -2.85 -13.18
C VAL A 45 5.13 -4.22 -13.18
N CYS A 46 4.58 -4.61 -14.33
CA CYS A 46 3.65 -5.75 -14.42
C CYS A 46 4.25 -7.12 -14.15
N ASN A 47 5.55 -7.27 -14.45
CA ASN A 47 6.27 -8.53 -14.32
C ASN A 47 7.39 -8.45 -13.27
N LEU A 48 7.21 -7.59 -12.26
CA LEU A 48 8.17 -7.50 -11.16
C LEU A 48 8.20 -8.82 -10.39
N PRO A 49 9.39 -9.37 -10.09
CA PRO A 49 9.50 -10.71 -9.55
C PRO A 49 9.03 -10.77 -8.10
N ILE A 50 8.31 -11.83 -7.76
CA ILE A 50 8.12 -12.24 -6.36
C ILE A 50 9.47 -12.75 -5.86
N ALA A 51 10.09 -11.99 -4.97
CA ALA A 51 11.36 -12.35 -4.38
C ALA A 51 11.18 -13.48 -3.34
N LYS A 52 12.24 -14.27 -3.15
CA LYS A 52 12.31 -15.29 -2.08
C LYS A 52 12.27 -14.71 -0.68
N THR A 53 12.43 -13.39 -0.55
CA THR A 53 12.27 -12.62 0.68
C THR A 53 11.26 -11.52 0.43
N PRO A 54 10.53 -11.03 1.45
CA PRO A 54 9.53 -10.00 1.27
C PRO A 54 10.18 -8.74 0.69
N LYS A 55 9.57 -8.23 -0.38
CA LYS A 55 9.96 -6.99 -1.05
C LYS A 55 8.70 -6.20 -1.35
N VAL A 56 8.81 -4.89 -1.21
CA VAL A 56 7.77 -3.94 -1.57
C VAL A 56 8.31 -3.06 -2.67
N TYR A 57 7.75 -3.17 -3.86
CA TYR A 57 8.18 -2.34 -4.99
C TYR A 57 7.48 -1.00 -4.96
N ILE A 58 8.26 0.07 -4.98
CA ILE A 58 7.76 1.44 -4.85
C ILE A 58 7.42 1.97 -6.24
N ILE A 59 6.14 2.26 -6.48
CA ILE A 59 5.60 2.58 -7.81
C ILE A 59 4.69 3.82 -7.76
N ASN A 60 4.42 4.41 -8.93
CA ASN A 60 3.36 5.39 -9.12
C ASN A 60 2.10 4.77 -9.78
N GLY A 61 1.02 5.54 -9.83
CA GLY A 61 -0.28 5.06 -10.30
C GLY A 61 -0.32 4.89 -11.83
N LEU A 62 0.48 5.67 -12.58
CA LEU A 62 0.59 5.53 -14.03
C LEU A 62 1.24 4.20 -14.43
N GLN A 63 2.28 3.77 -13.70
CA GLN A 63 2.90 2.46 -13.91
C GLN A 63 1.89 1.32 -13.69
N LEU A 64 1.11 1.37 -12.60
CA LEU A 64 0.10 0.34 -12.34
C LEU A 64 -1.02 0.40 -13.37
N LYS A 65 -1.50 1.60 -13.75
CA LYS A 65 -2.52 1.77 -14.78
C LYS A 65 -2.12 1.14 -16.11
N ASP A 66 -0.86 1.28 -16.49
CA ASP A 66 -0.35 0.67 -17.71
C ASP A 66 -0.38 -0.86 -17.63
N CYS A 67 0.10 -1.42 -16.50
CA CYS A 67 0.03 -2.86 -16.25
C CYS A 67 -1.40 -3.43 -16.26
N LEU A 68 -2.38 -2.71 -15.72
CA LEU A 68 -3.77 -3.17 -15.67
C LEU A 68 -4.40 -3.41 -17.05
N LYS A 69 -3.82 -2.85 -18.14
CA LYS A 69 -4.31 -3.07 -19.52
C LYS A 69 -4.10 -4.50 -20.00
N ASP A 70 -3.12 -5.21 -19.43
CA ASP A 70 -2.79 -6.59 -19.80
C ASP A 70 -3.77 -7.61 -19.22
N TYR A 71 -4.70 -7.18 -18.36
CA TYR A 71 -5.62 -8.05 -17.66
C TYR A 71 -7.07 -7.74 -17.98
N LYS A 72 -7.81 -8.81 -18.33
CA LYS A 72 -9.24 -8.73 -18.61
C LYS A 72 -10.04 -8.25 -17.39
N LYS A 73 -9.68 -8.74 -16.20
CA LYS A 73 -10.28 -8.39 -14.91
C LYS A 73 -9.19 -8.23 -13.87
N ALA A 74 -9.23 -7.13 -13.14
CA ALA A 74 -8.29 -6.88 -12.05
C ALA A 74 -8.97 -6.17 -10.88
N ILE A 75 -8.48 -6.43 -9.67
CA ILE A 75 -8.78 -5.67 -8.46
C ILE A 75 -7.50 -4.98 -8.00
N VAL A 76 -7.56 -3.67 -7.83
CA VAL A 76 -6.56 -2.92 -7.07
C VAL A 76 -7.07 -2.77 -5.64
N TYR A 77 -6.32 -3.31 -4.69
CA TYR A 77 -6.64 -3.26 -3.26
C TYR A 77 -5.74 -2.24 -2.55
N MET A 78 -6.32 -1.12 -2.13
CA MET A 78 -5.70 -0.07 -1.33
C MET A 78 -5.62 -0.53 0.14
N TRP A 79 -4.55 -1.27 0.44
CA TRP A 79 -4.36 -1.97 1.69
C TRP A 79 -3.69 -1.06 2.74
N ALA A 80 -4.30 -0.97 3.92
CA ALA A 80 -3.75 -0.25 5.06
C ALA A 80 -3.22 -1.25 6.11
N PRO A 81 -1.90 -1.27 6.40
CA PRO A 81 -1.34 -2.08 7.47
C PRO A 81 -1.94 -1.75 8.84
N HIS A 82 -2.45 -2.71 9.61
CA HIS A 82 -3.23 -2.49 10.86
C HIS A 82 -4.65 -1.96 10.68
N CYS A 83 -5.24 -2.08 9.48
CA CYS A 83 -6.64 -1.75 9.34
C CYS A 83 -7.53 -2.71 10.14
N THR A 84 -8.46 -2.13 10.91
CA THR A 84 -9.36 -2.85 11.81
C THR A 84 -10.81 -2.89 11.34
N SER A 85 -11.14 -2.24 10.22
CA SER A 85 -12.51 -2.26 9.67
C SER A 85 -12.84 -3.61 9.04
N GLU A 86 -14.11 -3.99 9.00
CA GLU A 86 -14.59 -5.22 8.35
C GLU A 86 -14.24 -5.30 6.85
N GLN A 87 -13.97 -4.17 6.21
CA GLN A 87 -13.56 -4.08 4.81
C GLN A 87 -12.08 -4.43 4.59
N CYS A 88 -11.32 -4.65 5.66
CA CYS A 88 -9.90 -4.95 5.59
C CYS A 88 -9.67 -6.45 5.63
N VAL A 89 -9.37 -6.97 4.44
CA VAL A 89 -9.13 -8.38 4.19
C VAL A 89 -7.62 -8.62 4.12
N SER A 90 -7.16 -9.76 4.62
CA SER A 90 -5.78 -10.21 4.44
C SER A 90 -5.46 -10.31 2.94
N PRO A 91 -4.32 -9.79 2.46
CA PRO A 91 -3.88 -9.95 1.08
C PRO A 91 -3.97 -11.40 0.56
N THR A 92 -3.59 -12.37 1.39
CA THR A 92 -3.66 -13.81 1.06
C THR A 92 -5.10 -14.28 0.83
N LEU A 93 -6.04 -13.90 1.72
CA LEU A 93 -7.44 -14.31 1.57
C LEU A 93 -8.10 -13.67 0.35
N LEU A 94 -7.79 -12.40 0.10
CA LEU A 94 -8.28 -11.71 -1.08
C LEU A 94 -7.71 -12.33 -2.36
N GLN A 95 -6.44 -12.77 -2.35
CA GLN A 95 -5.85 -13.47 -3.49
C GLN A 95 -6.59 -14.76 -3.79
N GLN A 96 -6.93 -15.56 -2.78
CA GLN A 96 -7.68 -16.81 -2.95
C GLN A 96 -9.03 -16.55 -3.62
N TYR A 97 -9.78 -15.56 -3.13
CA TYR A 97 -11.04 -15.16 -3.75
C TYR A 97 -10.86 -14.67 -5.19
N CYS A 98 -9.86 -13.83 -5.46
CA CYS A 98 -9.60 -13.33 -6.81
C CYS A 98 -9.26 -14.48 -7.78
N ASN A 99 -8.53 -15.50 -7.31
CA ASN A 99 -8.26 -16.71 -8.09
C ASN A 99 -9.54 -17.49 -8.43
N GLU A 100 -10.48 -17.63 -7.50
CA GLU A 100 -11.76 -18.28 -7.73
C GLU A 100 -12.64 -17.54 -8.75
N GLN A 101 -12.47 -16.22 -8.85
CA GLN A 101 -13.24 -15.35 -9.76
C GLN A 101 -12.54 -15.06 -11.10
N ASP A 102 -11.41 -15.73 -11.39
CA ASP A 102 -10.57 -15.45 -12.57
C ASP A 102 -10.27 -13.94 -12.72
N THR A 103 -9.86 -13.34 -11.60
CA THR A 103 -9.58 -11.91 -11.48
C THR A 103 -8.17 -11.73 -10.90
N GLU A 104 -7.39 -10.82 -11.47
CA GLU A 104 -6.03 -10.56 -10.98
C GLU A 104 -6.03 -9.56 -9.83
N LEU A 105 -5.15 -9.75 -8.84
CA LEU A 105 -5.10 -8.93 -7.64
C LEU A 105 -3.79 -8.13 -7.58
N PHE A 106 -3.93 -6.82 -7.43
CA PHE A 106 -2.82 -5.89 -7.20
C PHE A 106 -2.98 -5.25 -5.82
N VAL A 107 -2.10 -5.60 -4.89
CA VAL A 107 -2.14 -5.07 -3.52
C VAL A 107 -1.21 -3.87 -3.41
N VAL A 108 -1.76 -2.73 -3.01
CA VAL A 108 -1.02 -1.46 -2.86
C VAL A 108 -1.10 -1.00 -1.41
N ALA A 109 0.04 -1.00 -0.72
CA ALA A 109 0.15 -0.49 0.64
C ALA A 109 -0.01 1.04 0.66
N GLU A 110 -1.03 1.53 1.36
CA GLU A 110 -1.29 2.96 1.54
C GLU A 110 -0.22 3.65 2.38
N TYR A 111 0.43 2.95 3.30
CA TYR A 111 1.55 3.46 4.10
C TYR A 111 2.47 2.32 4.49
N TYR A 112 3.63 2.69 5.01
CA TYR A 112 4.71 1.77 5.31
C TYR A 112 4.68 1.36 6.78
N ASP A 113 4.46 0.08 7.03
CA ASP A 113 4.72 -0.54 8.33
C ASP A 113 5.64 -1.73 8.11
N GLY A 114 6.86 -1.66 8.63
CA GLY A 114 7.87 -2.68 8.34
C GLY A 114 7.53 -4.05 8.93
N ASN A 115 6.79 -4.14 10.03
CA ASN A 115 6.36 -5.42 10.59
C ASN A 115 5.33 -6.09 9.70
N GLU A 116 4.34 -5.34 9.21
CA GLU A 116 3.34 -5.89 8.28
C GLU A 116 3.96 -6.18 6.90
N LEU A 117 4.74 -5.25 6.34
CA LEU A 117 5.32 -5.39 5.01
C LEU A 117 6.43 -6.44 4.91
N SER A 118 7.05 -6.82 6.04
CA SER A 118 8.04 -7.90 6.07
C SER A 118 7.42 -9.29 6.27
N GLN A 119 6.09 -9.40 6.29
CA GLN A 119 5.42 -10.70 6.25
C GLN A 119 5.38 -11.25 4.82
N PHE A 120 5.28 -12.57 4.70
CA PHE A 120 4.98 -13.22 3.43
C PHE A 120 3.47 -13.31 3.23
N TYR A 121 3.00 -12.68 2.16
CA TYR A 121 1.62 -12.83 1.68
C TYR A 121 1.62 -13.71 0.43
N ASP A 122 0.75 -14.71 0.40
CA ASP A 122 0.60 -15.61 -0.75
C ASP A 122 -0.23 -14.91 -1.82
N THR A 123 0.47 -14.16 -2.66
CA THR A 123 -0.06 -13.28 -3.70
C THR A 123 0.65 -13.56 -5.02
N LYS A 124 -0.07 -13.45 -6.15
CA LYS A 124 0.50 -13.67 -7.50
C LYS A 124 1.40 -12.53 -7.98
N HIS A 125 1.17 -11.34 -7.43
CA HIS A 125 1.97 -10.13 -7.67
C HIS A 125 2.60 -9.69 -6.37
N PRO A 126 3.78 -9.05 -6.38
CA PRO A 126 4.36 -8.52 -5.16
C PRO A 126 3.47 -7.42 -4.56
N ILE A 127 3.64 -7.16 -3.27
CA ILE A 127 3.04 -5.98 -2.63
C ILE A 127 3.71 -4.74 -3.20
N PHE A 128 2.90 -3.77 -3.61
CA PHE A 128 3.36 -2.47 -4.08
C PHE A 128 3.28 -1.42 -2.97
N GLY A 129 4.20 -0.47 -2.96
CA GLY A 129 4.15 0.73 -2.13
C GLY A 129 4.02 1.98 -2.99
N ILE A 130 3.36 3.02 -2.48
CA ILE A 130 3.15 4.26 -3.23
C ILE A 130 4.39 5.16 -3.14
N ASP A 131 4.91 5.60 -4.29
CA ASP A 131 6.08 6.49 -4.38
C ASP A 131 5.79 7.91 -3.85
N THR A 132 6.04 8.12 -2.57
CA THR A 132 5.88 9.42 -1.88
C THR A 132 6.77 10.53 -2.46
N GLU A 133 7.89 10.18 -3.10
CA GLU A 133 8.80 11.15 -3.71
C GLU A 133 8.27 11.62 -5.07
N TYR A 134 7.76 10.70 -5.89
CA TYR A 134 7.07 11.03 -7.15
C TYR A 134 5.92 12.02 -6.91
N TYR A 135 5.08 11.76 -5.90
CA TYR A 135 3.97 12.65 -5.53
C TYR A 135 4.36 13.87 -4.67
N LYS A 136 5.64 14.00 -4.30
CA LYS A 136 6.20 15.14 -3.56
C LYS A 136 5.45 15.42 -2.24
N THR A 137 5.01 14.37 -1.54
CA THR A 137 4.29 14.50 -0.26
C THR A 137 4.47 13.25 0.59
N ASN A 138 4.60 13.46 1.91
CA ASN A 138 4.66 12.38 2.88
C ASN A 138 3.32 12.12 3.60
N PHE A 139 2.30 12.96 3.33
CA PHE A 139 0.96 12.81 3.89
C PHE A 139 0.18 11.75 3.12
N THR A 140 -0.29 10.73 3.86
CA THR A 140 -0.93 9.53 3.32
C THR A 140 -2.12 9.87 2.46
N ASP A 141 -3.05 10.65 2.99
CA ASP A 141 -4.25 11.11 2.30
C ASP A 141 -3.96 11.76 0.94
N ARG A 142 -2.86 12.51 0.85
CA ARG A 142 -2.51 13.27 -0.35
C ARG A 142 -1.91 12.38 -1.43
N TYR A 143 -0.92 11.54 -1.12
CA TYR A 143 -0.33 10.68 -2.16
C TYR A 143 -1.25 9.51 -2.54
N THR A 144 -2.06 8.98 -1.62
CA THR A 144 -3.04 7.93 -1.96
C THR A 144 -4.08 8.49 -2.92
N ARG A 145 -4.60 9.72 -2.66
CA ARG A 145 -5.51 10.40 -3.59
C ARG A 145 -4.88 10.60 -4.97
N LEU A 146 -3.65 11.12 -5.04
CA LEU A 146 -2.96 11.33 -6.32
C LEU A 146 -2.72 10.00 -7.08
N PHE A 147 -2.38 8.93 -6.35
CA PHE A 147 -2.25 7.59 -6.92
C PHE A 147 -3.58 7.06 -7.47
N SER A 148 -4.68 7.24 -6.74
CA SER A 148 -6.02 6.90 -7.20
C SER A 148 -6.46 7.73 -8.42
N GLU A 149 -6.09 9.01 -8.47
CA GLU A 149 -6.33 9.90 -9.63
C GLU A 149 -5.60 9.41 -10.88
N ASP A 150 -4.34 8.99 -10.77
CA ASP A 150 -3.58 8.39 -11.88
C ASP A 150 -4.30 7.16 -12.44
N LEU A 151 -4.86 6.32 -11.56
CA LEU A 151 -5.69 5.15 -11.89
C LEU A 151 -7.10 5.50 -12.43
N ALA A 152 -7.47 6.78 -12.49
CA ALA A 152 -8.81 7.25 -12.83
C ALA A 152 -9.92 6.74 -11.89
N ILE A 153 -9.58 6.40 -10.64
CA ILE A 153 -10.55 6.07 -9.61
C ILE A 153 -11.26 7.36 -9.19
N LYS A 154 -12.58 7.37 -9.35
CA LYS A 154 -13.40 8.52 -8.97
C LYS A 154 -13.65 8.46 -7.46
N ALA A 155 -13.34 9.55 -6.75
CA ALA A 155 -13.74 9.69 -5.35
C ALA A 155 -15.27 9.69 -5.27
N ALA A 156 -15.88 8.58 -4.86
CA ALA A 156 -17.29 8.59 -4.50
C ALA A 156 -17.43 9.34 -3.18
N LYS A 157 -18.39 10.28 -3.11
CA LYS A 157 -18.64 11.08 -1.90
C LYS A 157 -18.96 10.23 -0.66
N ASP A 158 -19.44 9.00 -0.85
CA ASP A 158 -20.04 8.19 0.21
C ASP A 158 -19.54 6.73 0.29
N ASN A 159 -18.48 6.36 -0.45
CA ASN A 159 -18.00 4.97 -0.45
C ASN A 159 -16.46 4.88 -0.33
N TYR A 160 -16.01 4.40 0.83
CA TYR A 160 -14.61 4.20 1.21
C TYR A 160 -14.07 2.81 0.85
N SER A 161 -14.70 2.10 -0.10
CA SER A 161 -14.23 0.78 -0.47
C SER A 161 -12.77 0.84 -0.92
N ARG A 162 -11.98 -0.07 -0.35
CA ARG A 162 -10.55 -0.24 -0.60
C ARG A 162 -10.27 -1.10 -1.82
N MET A 163 -11.30 -1.76 -2.38
CA MET A 163 -11.17 -2.66 -3.52
C MET A 163 -11.76 -1.97 -4.76
N HIS A 164 -10.95 -1.83 -5.79
CA HIS A 164 -11.30 -1.13 -7.02
C HIS A 164 -11.22 -2.09 -8.18
N TYR A 165 -12.34 -2.28 -8.88
CA TYR A 165 -12.46 -3.22 -10.00
C TYR A 165 -12.13 -2.53 -11.33
N PHE A 166 -11.34 -3.22 -12.14
CA PHE A 166 -10.89 -2.80 -13.46
C PHE A 166 -11.17 -3.88 -14.49
N GLU A 167 -11.51 -3.46 -15.72
CA GLU A 167 -11.57 -4.32 -16.89
C GLU A 167 -10.75 -3.71 -18.02
N ASN A 168 -9.76 -4.46 -18.54
CA ASN A 168 -8.86 -4.02 -19.61
C ASN A 168 -8.24 -2.63 -19.32
N GLY A 169 -7.80 -2.39 -18.08
CA GLY A 169 -7.22 -1.12 -17.64
C GLY A 169 -8.20 0.01 -17.34
N GLU A 170 -9.51 -0.20 -17.52
CA GLU A 170 -10.53 0.81 -17.22
C GLU A 170 -11.18 0.57 -15.86
N TYR A 171 -11.26 1.62 -15.03
CA TYR A 171 -11.97 1.57 -13.75
C TYR A 171 -13.48 1.39 -13.96
N LYS A 172 -14.06 0.35 -13.35
CA LYS A 172 -15.48 0.01 -13.47
C LYS A 172 -16.28 0.24 -12.19
N GLY A 173 -15.62 0.34 -11.04
CA GLY A 173 -16.30 0.58 -9.77
C GLY A 173 -15.61 -0.10 -8.60
N PHE A 174 -16.35 -0.35 -7.53
CA PHE A 174 -15.83 -1.06 -6.37
C PHE A 174 -15.86 -2.57 -6.60
N GLY A 175 -14.84 -3.27 -6.07
CA GLY A 175 -14.89 -4.72 -5.95
C GLY A 175 -15.79 -5.10 -4.77
N GLU A 176 -16.66 -6.09 -4.96
CA GLU A 176 -17.46 -6.67 -3.88
C GLU A 176 -16.76 -7.93 -3.37
N PHE A 177 -16.23 -7.87 -2.16
CA PHE A 177 -15.78 -9.06 -1.43
C PHE A 177 -16.80 -9.35 -0.33
N SER A 178 -17.58 -10.41 -0.50
CA SER A 178 -18.44 -10.91 0.57
C SER A 178 -17.74 -12.07 1.25
N THR A 179 -17.33 -11.89 2.50
CA THR A 179 -17.04 -13.04 3.36
C THR A 179 -18.37 -13.72 3.62
N GLN A 180 -18.71 -14.78 2.90
CA GLN A 180 -19.65 -15.74 3.46
C GLN A 180 -18.96 -16.34 4.68
N SER A 181 -19.32 -15.82 5.85
CA SER A 181 -18.94 -16.35 7.15
C SER A 181 -19.43 -17.80 7.20
N THR A 182 -18.54 -18.75 6.93
CA THR A 182 -18.74 -20.15 7.29
C THR A 182 -18.87 -20.21 8.82
N ARG A 183 -20.11 -20.33 9.30
CA ARG A 183 -20.43 -20.92 10.60
C ARG A 183 -20.83 -22.36 10.38
#